data_AF-A0A8C5INM5-F1
#
_entry.id   AF-A0A8C5INM5-F1
#
_cell.length_a   1.000
_cell.length_b   1.000
_cell.length_c   1.000
_cell.angle_alpha   90.00
_cell.angle_beta   90.00
_cell.angle_gamma   90.00
#
_symmetry.space_group_name_H-M   'P 1'
#
loop_
_entity.id
_entity.type
_entity.pdbx_description
1 polymer ?
#
loop_
_entity_poly.entity_id
_entity_poly.type
_entity_poly.pdbx_seq_one_letter_code
_entity_poly.pdbx_strand_id
1 'polypeptide(L)'
;MQQPPSLKIKLVPRSEGTGVVKFCPWLVCVLWDEFLQLIWSFHSWGVIWCMFSMIIVSVTAFLKIGHRPAHWCNPYGPFACCVAALCFLLFPGLWGVVNNAGILGFPADGELLPMSTYRHCMEVNFFGAVEVSKTFLPLLRKSQGRLVNMSSMAGGIPLPRYAAYGASKAALSMFSGVMRQELSKWGIKVMAIHPSGFRTGIEGTAEQWDRQEKELMENLPADTRQAYGEEYLLGLRNYLLHLPSHCAPDLSPVLGSVLHALLARRPQGLYTPGKGAYAPLCIFCCFPLWFYDFFISKVLSAGSVPRQLRASGDEGKNL
;
A
#
# COMPACT_ATOMS: atom_id res chain seq x y z
N MET A 1 11.39 39.85 56.13
CA MET A 1 12.30 38.89 55.46
C MET A 1 12.15 37.54 56.15
N GLN A 2 11.30 36.68 55.62
CA GLN A 2 11.08 35.30 56.09
C GLN A 2 11.74 34.36 55.07
N GLN A 3 12.60 33.46 55.55
CA GLN A 3 13.29 32.47 54.73
C GLN A 3 12.30 31.39 54.23
N PRO A 4 12.37 30.96 52.95
CA PRO A 4 11.48 29.94 52.42
C PRO A 4 11.96 28.51 52.77
N PRO A 5 11.03 27.55 52.93
CA PRO A 5 11.34 26.20 53.41
C PRO A 5 11.84 25.24 52.32
N SER A 6 12.63 24.27 52.79
CA SER A 6 13.33 23.19 52.10
C SER A 6 12.44 22.26 51.26
N LEU A 7 12.85 22.02 50.00
CA LEU A 7 12.30 21.01 49.10
C LEU A 7 12.74 19.59 49.54
N LYS A 8 11.79 18.75 50.00
CA LYS A 8 12.02 17.31 50.23
C LYS A 8 11.44 16.51 49.06
N ILE A 9 12.32 15.94 48.23
CA ILE A 9 11.93 14.96 47.20
C ILE A 9 11.62 13.64 47.92
N LYS A 10 10.38 13.18 47.81
CA LYS A 10 9.91 11.89 48.34
C LYS A 10 9.65 10.97 47.15
N LEU A 11 10.60 10.09 46.85
CA LEU A 11 10.37 8.93 45.99
C LEU A 11 9.42 7.97 46.73
N VAL A 12 8.26 7.69 46.15
CA VAL A 12 7.34 6.66 46.64
C VAL A 12 7.26 5.55 45.59
N PRO A 13 7.58 4.29 45.96
CA PRO A 13 7.47 3.12 45.09
C PRO A 13 6.07 2.49 45.20
N ARG A 14 5.55 1.91 44.10
CA ARG A 14 4.49 0.89 44.05
C ARG A 14 4.20 0.60 42.56
N SER A 15 3.96 -0.61 42.09
CA SER A 15 3.87 -1.94 42.68
C SER A 15 3.95 -2.93 41.53
N GLU A 16 4.62 -4.05 41.73
CA GLU A 16 4.53 -5.21 40.86
C GLU A 16 3.08 -5.60 40.65
N GLY A 17 2.66 -5.61 39.38
CA GLY A 17 1.48 -6.31 38.89
C GLY A 17 1.97 -7.33 37.88
N THR A 18 2.27 -8.53 38.36
CA THR A 18 2.53 -9.73 37.57
C THR A 18 1.32 -10.04 36.68
N GLY A 19 1.30 -9.44 35.50
CA GLY A 19 0.52 -9.89 34.37
C GLY A 19 1.47 -10.61 33.42
N VAL A 20 1.66 -11.91 33.63
CA VAL A 20 2.24 -12.79 32.61
C VAL A 20 1.36 -12.62 31.36
N VAL A 21 1.80 -11.79 30.41
CA VAL A 21 1.27 -11.84 29.05
C VAL A 21 1.76 -13.19 28.54
N LYS A 22 0.88 -14.19 28.63
CA LYS A 22 1.07 -15.47 27.97
C LYS A 22 1.35 -15.16 26.50
N PHE A 23 2.61 -15.34 26.13
CA PHE A 23 3.05 -15.45 24.76
C PHE A 23 2.15 -16.50 24.09
N CYS A 24 1.38 -16.07 23.09
CA CYS A 24 0.76 -16.99 22.16
C CYS A 24 1.73 -17.07 20.97
N PRO A 25 2.51 -18.16 20.80
CA PRO A 25 3.53 -18.25 19.75
C PRO A 25 2.98 -18.39 18.33
N TRP A 26 1.67 -18.20 18.13
CA TRP A 26 0.96 -18.61 16.91
C TRP A 26 0.74 -17.51 15.86
N LEU A 27 1.37 -16.34 16.00
CA LEU A 27 1.22 -15.24 15.04
C LEU A 27 2.45 -15.03 14.14
N VAL A 28 3.08 -16.13 13.71
CA VAL A 28 4.06 -16.18 12.61
C VAL A 28 3.51 -16.98 11.41
N CYS A 29 2.26 -17.45 11.48
CA CYS A 29 1.70 -18.36 10.48
C CYS A 29 0.70 -17.65 9.55
N VAL A 30 1.15 -17.19 8.37
CA VAL A 30 0.31 -17.17 7.15
C VAL A 30 1.07 -17.61 5.88
N LEU A 31 2.37 -17.92 5.95
CA LEU A 31 3.08 -18.64 4.88
C LEU A 31 3.82 -19.89 5.38
N TRP A 32 3.48 -20.37 6.58
CA TRP A 32 4.23 -21.42 7.27
C TRP A 32 3.63 -22.83 7.09
N ASP A 33 2.31 -22.97 6.97
CA ASP A 33 1.66 -24.30 6.96
C ASP A 33 1.81 -25.06 5.63
N GLU A 34 1.73 -24.39 4.47
CA GLU A 34 1.97 -25.06 3.18
C GLU A 34 3.46 -25.30 2.91
N PHE A 35 4.33 -24.48 3.49
CA PHE A 35 5.79 -24.61 3.32
C PHE A 35 6.36 -25.79 4.14
N LEU A 36 5.79 -26.08 5.32
CA LEU A 36 6.19 -27.22 6.14
C LEU A 36 5.79 -28.58 5.56
N GLN A 37 4.66 -28.67 4.84
CA GLN A 37 4.29 -29.92 4.15
C GLN A 37 5.27 -30.25 3.01
N LEU A 38 5.86 -29.24 2.37
CA LEU A 38 6.90 -29.42 1.36
C LEU A 38 8.25 -29.85 1.97
N ILE A 39 8.56 -29.39 3.19
CA ILE A 39 9.82 -29.67 3.91
C ILE A 39 9.89 -31.13 4.39
N TRP A 40 8.76 -31.76 4.74
CA TRP A 40 8.75 -33.13 5.24
C TRP A 40 8.95 -34.22 4.18
N SER A 41 8.86 -33.90 2.88
CA SER A 41 9.01 -34.88 1.78
C SER A 41 10.43 -35.02 1.21
N PHE A 42 11.40 -34.17 1.59
CA PHE A 42 12.74 -34.19 0.97
C PHE A 42 13.84 -34.30 2.01
N HIS A 43 14.05 -35.53 2.49
CA HIS A 43 15.18 -35.88 3.34
C HIS A 43 16.41 -36.23 2.46
N SER A 44 17.08 -35.24 1.85
CA SER A 44 18.42 -35.44 1.26
C SER A 44 19.19 -34.14 0.93
N TRP A 45 20.27 -33.92 1.69
CA TRP A 45 21.58 -33.33 1.35
C TRP A 45 21.72 -31.88 0.82
N GLY A 46 22.51 -31.08 1.54
CA GLY A 46 23.43 -30.04 1.04
C GLY A 46 22.85 -28.70 0.54
N VAL A 47 21.72 -28.70 -0.16
CA VAL A 47 21.11 -27.51 -0.79
C VAL A 47 20.37 -26.62 0.23
N ILE A 48 20.10 -27.17 1.41
CA ILE A 48 19.30 -26.58 2.48
C ILE A 48 19.92 -25.30 3.06
N TRP A 49 21.25 -25.15 3.08
CA TRP A 49 21.87 -23.91 3.58
C TRP A 49 21.61 -22.68 2.69
N CYS A 50 21.41 -22.86 1.38
CA CYS A 50 20.98 -21.76 0.51
C CYS A 50 19.50 -21.41 0.74
N MET A 51 18.64 -22.41 0.95
CA MET A 51 17.21 -22.20 1.18
C MET A 51 16.89 -21.62 2.57
N PHE A 52 17.68 -21.89 3.60
CA PHE A 52 17.48 -21.34 4.95
C PHE A 52 17.69 -19.82 5.04
N SER A 53 18.28 -19.18 4.03
CA SER A 53 18.46 -17.72 3.97
C SER A 53 17.30 -16.94 3.31
N MET A 54 16.29 -17.66 2.79
CA MET A 54 15.17 -17.08 2.03
C MET A 54 13.97 -16.80 2.93
N ILE A 55 14.10 -15.87 3.89
CA ILE A 55 12.95 -15.36 4.62
C ILE A 55 12.42 -14.13 3.89
N ILE A 56 11.21 -14.24 3.34
CA ILE A 56 10.44 -13.12 2.81
C ILE A 56 9.70 -12.50 3.99
N VAL A 57 10.18 -11.35 4.48
CA VAL A 57 9.37 -10.55 5.41
C VAL A 57 8.34 -9.79 4.56
N SER A 58 7.13 -10.33 4.46
CA SER A 58 5.95 -9.57 4.04
C SER A 58 5.33 -8.97 5.29
N VAL A 59 5.58 -7.69 5.55
CA VAL A 59 4.88 -6.97 6.63
C VAL A 59 3.46 -6.66 6.15
N THR A 60 2.51 -7.54 6.47
CA THR A 60 1.08 -7.28 6.29
C THR A 60 0.51 -6.81 7.63
N ALA A 61 0.32 -5.51 7.80
CA ALA A 61 -0.33 -4.97 8.99
C ALA A 61 -1.84 -5.25 8.90
N PHE A 62 -2.32 -6.31 9.57
CA PHE A 62 -3.76 -6.54 9.77
C PHE A 62 -4.26 -5.66 10.94
N LEU A 63 -5.01 -4.61 10.61
CA LEU A 63 -5.78 -3.84 11.60
C LEU A 63 -7.14 -4.52 11.81
N LYS A 64 -7.28 -5.30 12.89
CA LYS A 64 -8.59 -5.64 13.45
C LYS A 64 -8.52 -5.62 14.97
N ILE A 65 -8.78 -4.45 15.57
CA ILE A 65 -9.10 -4.33 16.99
C ILE A 65 -10.41 -3.55 17.09
N GLY A 66 -11.43 -4.22 17.63
CA GLY A 66 -12.78 -3.70 17.76
C GLY A 66 -12.87 -2.52 18.72
N HIS A 67 -13.85 -1.67 18.44
CA HIS A 67 -14.53 -0.74 19.35
C HIS A 67 -13.68 -0.11 20.46
N ARG A 68 -12.78 0.82 20.09
CA ARG A 68 -12.37 2.01 20.86
C ARG A 68 -11.52 2.92 19.96
N PRO A 69 -11.49 4.25 20.19
CA PRO A 69 -10.83 5.19 19.29
C PRO A 69 -9.36 4.78 19.10
N ALA A 70 -8.99 4.54 17.85
CA ALA A 70 -7.71 3.99 17.47
C ALA A 70 -6.58 4.93 17.90
N HIS A 71 -5.81 4.51 18.91
CA HIS A 71 -4.42 4.91 18.97
C HIS A 71 -3.75 4.28 17.75
N TRP A 72 -3.49 5.15 16.76
CA TRP A 72 -2.76 4.95 15.53
C TRP A 72 -1.69 3.86 15.67
N CYS A 73 -1.75 2.83 14.82
CA CYS A 73 -0.59 1.97 14.54
C CYS A 73 0.44 2.84 13.82
N ASN A 74 1.14 3.60 14.64
CA ASN A 74 2.34 4.30 14.30
C ASN A 74 3.39 3.26 13.90
N PRO A 75 4.08 3.39 12.76
CA PRO A 75 5.21 2.53 12.44
C PRO A 75 6.41 2.71 13.41
N TYR A 76 6.37 3.69 14.32
CA TYR A 76 7.17 3.71 15.57
C TYR A 76 6.71 2.71 16.65
N GLY A 77 5.66 1.91 16.38
CA GLY A 77 5.12 0.94 17.32
C GLY A 77 6.13 -0.18 17.63
N PRO A 78 6.10 -0.74 18.85
CA PRO A 78 7.06 -1.74 19.31
C PRO A 78 7.15 -2.97 18.40
N PHE A 79 6.14 -3.25 17.58
CA PHE A 79 6.08 -4.44 16.73
C PHE A 79 7.08 -4.44 15.56
N ALA A 80 7.21 -3.33 14.81
CA ALA A 80 8.15 -3.24 13.69
C ALA A 80 9.61 -3.26 14.17
N CYS A 81 9.89 -2.57 15.27
CA CYS A 81 11.19 -2.61 15.94
C CYS A 81 11.50 -4.00 16.51
N CYS A 82 10.53 -4.70 17.11
CA CYS A 82 10.73 -6.05 17.64
C CYS A 82 11.04 -7.06 16.53
N VAL A 83 10.31 -7.03 15.41
CA VAL A 83 10.59 -7.92 14.26
C VAL A 83 11.95 -7.62 13.67
N ALA A 84 12.29 -6.34 13.49
CA ALA A 84 13.61 -5.96 13.00
C ALA A 84 14.73 -6.43 13.95
N ALA A 85 14.62 -6.15 15.25
CA ALA A 85 15.60 -6.55 16.25
C ALA A 85 15.76 -8.07 16.33
N LEU A 86 14.65 -8.82 16.26
CA LEU A 86 14.68 -10.28 16.22
C LEU A 86 15.39 -10.78 14.95
N CYS A 87 15.09 -10.20 13.78
CA CYS A 87 15.77 -10.54 12.54
C CYS A 87 17.28 -10.22 12.57
N PHE A 88 17.67 -9.10 13.19
CA PHE A 88 19.06 -8.70 13.34
C PHE A 88 19.85 -9.66 14.25
N LEU A 89 19.19 -10.21 15.28
CA LEU A 89 19.81 -11.14 16.23
C LEU A 89 19.86 -12.58 15.69
N LEU A 90 18.87 -12.98 14.88
CA LEU A 90 18.74 -14.37 14.42
C LEU A 90 19.41 -14.66 13.08
N PHE A 91 19.63 -13.66 12.21
CA PHE A 91 20.07 -13.93 10.83
C PHE A 91 21.34 -13.19 10.40
N PRO A 92 22.27 -13.87 9.69
CA PRO A 92 23.49 -13.25 9.17
C PRO A 92 23.24 -12.25 8.03
N GLY A 93 22.06 -12.28 7.41
CA GLY A 93 21.61 -11.37 6.36
C GLY A 93 20.17 -11.67 5.94
N LEU A 94 19.53 -10.77 5.18
CA LEU A 94 18.14 -10.93 4.73
C LEU A 94 18.08 -10.98 3.21
N TRP A 95 17.57 -12.05 2.59
CA TRP A 95 17.55 -12.16 1.12
C TRP A 95 16.60 -11.17 0.44
N GLY A 96 15.39 -10.97 1.00
CA GLY A 96 14.36 -10.21 0.32
C GLY A 96 13.42 -9.49 1.27
N VAL A 97 13.06 -8.26 0.90
CA VAL A 97 12.00 -7.48 1.54
C VAL A 97 10.94 -7.18 0.49
N VAL A 98 9.67 -7.47 0.81
CA VAL A 98 8.53 -7.18 -0.07
C VAL A 98 7.60 -6.21 0.64
N ASN A 99 7.63 -4.95 0.22
CA ASN A 99 6.69 -3.92 0.67
C ASN A 99 5.37 -4.09 -0.08
N ASN A 100 4.49 -4.94 0.46
CA ASN A 100 3.18 -5.25 -0.11
C ASN A 100 2.04 -4.40 0.47
N ALA A 101 2.17 -3.96 1.73
CA ALA A 101 1.11 -3.24 2.43
C ALA A 101 0.63 -2.02 1.62
N GLY A 102 -0.69 -1.87 1.52
CA GLY A 102 -1.29 -0.71 0.90
C GLY A 102 -2.80 -0.64 1.06
N ILE A 103 -3.32 0.57 0.93
CA ILE A 103 -4.74 0.91 1.00
C ILE A 103 -5.13 1.69 -0.25
N LEU A 104 -6.34 1.45 -0.74
CA LEU A 104 -6.92 2.18 -1.87
C LEU A 104 -7.47 3.55 -1.45
N GLY A 105 -8.12 3.60 -0.28
CA GLY A 105 -8.99 4.73 0.06
C GLY A 105 -10.29 4.72 -0.76
N PHE A 106 -11.13 5.74 -0.57
CA PHE A 106 -12.37 5.90 -1.32
C PHE A 106 -12.08 6.43 -2.73
N PRO A 107 -12.47 5.74 -3.82
CA PRO A 107 -12.30 6.24 -5.18
C PRO A 107 -13.32 7.34 -5.50
N ALA A 108 -12.85 8.57 -5.58
CA ALA A 108 -13.64 9.74 -5.97
C ALA A 108 -12.75 10.77 -6.65
N ASP A 109 -13.38 11.77 -7.28
CA ASP A 109 -12.66 12.87 -7.90
C ASP A 109 -11.78 13.59 -6.87
N GLY A 110 -10.61 14.08 -7.31
CA GLY A 110 -9.59 14.59 -6.40
C GLY A 110 -10.06 15.75 -5.51
N GLU A 111 -10.96 16.60 -6.02
CA GLU A 111 -11.57 17.71 -5.28
C GLU A 111 -12.50 17.22 -4.16
N LEU A 112 -13.18 16.09 -4.36
CA LEU A 112 -14.13 15.54 -3.40
C LEU A 112 -13.40 14.91 -2.21
N LEU A 113 -12.19 14.41 -2.41
CA LEU A 113 -11.46 13.69 -1.38
C LEU A 113 -10.97 14.61 -0.25
N PRO A 114 -11.26 14.29 1.02
CA PRO A 114 -10.73 15.06 2.14
C PRO A 114 -9.22 14.84 2.27
N MET A 115 -8.50 15.84 2.78
CA MET A 115 -7.04 15.77 3.01
C MET A 115 -6.62 14.63 3.96
N SER A 116 -7.52 14.15 4.83
CA SER A 116 -7.28 12.96 5.65
C SER A 116 -7.04 11.71 4.80
N THR A 117 -7.75 11.53 3.68
CA THR A 117 -7.55 10.42 2.75
C THR A 117 -6.18 10.49 2.09
N TYR A 118 -5.77 11.66 1.61
CA TYR A 118 -4.43 11.86 1.04
C TYR A 118 -3.32 11.52 2.04
N ARG A 119 -3.43 12.04 3.27
CA ARG A 119 -2.47 11.73 4.33
C ARG A 119 -2.45 10.24 4.63
N HIS A 120 -3.61 9.61 4.82
CA HIS A 120 -3.68 8.20 5.16
C HIS A 120 -3.08 7.29 4.08
N CYS A 121 -3.40 7.55 2.80
CA CYS A 121 -2.77 6.84 1.68
C CYS A 121 -1.25 7.02 1.68
N MET A 122 -0.75 8.23 1.94
CA MET A 122 0.69 8.50 1.97
C MET A 122 1.39 7.80 3.16
N GLU A 123 0.81 7.87 4.35
CA GLU A 123 1.32 7.19 5.56
C GLU A 123 1.51 5.69 5.32
N VAL A 124 0.50 5.02 4.77
CA VAL A 124 0.56 3.56 4.58
C VAL A 124 1.35 3.17 3.33
N ASN A 125 0.99 3.72 2.17
CA ASN A 125 1.52 3.24 0.89
C ASN A 125 2.94 3.71 0.61
N PHE A 126 3.35 4.86 1.18
CA PHE A 126 4.66 5.45 0.92
C PHE A 126 5.54 5.43 2.16
N PHE A 127 5.17 6.16 3.23
CA PHE A 127 6.03 6.28 4.41
C PHE A 127 6.30 4.91 5.06
N GLY A 128 5.26 4.08 5.22
CA GLY A 128 5.42 2.71 5.73
C GLY A 128 6.43 1.89 4.91
N ALA A 129 6.36 1.94 3.57
CA ALA A 129 7.31 1.23 2.70
C ALA A 129 8.73 1.80 2.81
N VAL A 130 8.89 3.12 2.92
CA VAL A 130 10.19 3.78 3.10
C VAL A 130 10.82 3.37 4.43
N GLU A 131 10.06 3.36 5.52
CA GLU A 131 10.54 2.99 6.85
C GLU A 131 10.97 1.52 6.92
N VAL A 132 10.14 0.60 6.39
CA VAL A 132 10.50 -0.82 6.30
C VAL A 132 11.77 -0.97 5.46
N SER A 133 11.85 -0.32 4.30
CA SER A 133 13.04 -0.36 3.46
C SER A 133 14.29 0.05 4.24
N LYS A 134 14.28 1.25 4.84
CA LYS A 134 15.42 1.80 5.59
C LYS A 134 15.84 0.91 6.76
N THR A 135 14.87 0.36 7.48
CA THR A 135 15.11 -0.50 8.65
C THR A 135 15.85 -1.78 8.27
N PHE A 136 15.50 -2.40 7.14
CA PHE A 136 16.10 -3.67 6.71
C PHE A 136 17.30 -3.51 5.77
N LEU A 137 17.62 -2.30 5.28
CA LEU A 137 18.79 -2.06 4.43
C LEU A 137 20.11 -2.64 4.98
N PRO A 138 20.44 -2.53 6.28
CA PRO A 138 21.68 -3.11 6.79
C PRO A 138 21.74 -4.64 6.63
N LEU A 139 20.62 -5.35 6.75
CA LEU A 139 20.56 -6.80 6.53
C LEU A 139 20.60 -7.17 5.05
N LEU A 140 19.93 -6.38 4.20
CA LEU A 140 19.98 -6.54 2.74
C LEU A 140 21.40 -6.31 2.20
N ARG A 141 22.18 -5.41 2.82
CA ARG A 141 23.59 -5.16 2.45
C ARG A 141 24.48 -6.37 2.69
N LYS A 142 24.25 -7.12 3.78
CA LYS A 142 25.03 -8.32 4.11
C LYS A 142 24.80 -9.47 3.11
N SER A 143 23.57 -9.58 2.59
CA SER A 143 23.15 -10.65 1.66
C SER A 143 23.20 -10.26 0.19
N GLN A 144 23.44 -8.99 -0.13
CA GLN A 144 23.22 -8.43 -1.48
C GLN A 144 21.83 -8.79 -2.03
N GLY A 145 20.82 -8.61 -1.16
CA GLY A 145 19.47 -9.10 -1.33
C GLY A 145 18.61 -8.31 -2.33
N ARG A 146 17.30 -8.32 -2.08
CA ARG A 146 16.25 -7.79 -2.96
C ARG A 146 15.30 -6.90 -2.18
N LEU A 147 14.94 -5.75 -2.76
CA LEU A 147 13.87 -4.89 -2.28
C LEU A 147 12.79 -4.82 -3.36
N VAL A 148 11.60 -5.33 -3.05
CA VAL A 148 10.46 -5.36 -3.96
C VAL A 148 9.38 -4.44 -3.40
N ASN A 149 9.01 -3.42 -4.16
CA ASN A 149 7.94 -2.49 -3.79
C ASN A 149 6.69 -2.73 -4.63
N MET A 150 5.58 -3.02 -3.96
CA MET A 150 4.28 -3.18 -4.61
C MET A 150 3.65 -1.81 -4.82
N SER A 151 3.87 -1.25 -6.01
CA SER A 151 3.22 -0.02 -6.44
C SER A 151 1.87 -0.34 -7.11
N SER A 152 1.51 0.37 -8.17
CA SER A 152 0.29 0.18 -8.93
C SER A 152 0.45 0.79 -10.32
N MET A 153 -0.36 0.35 -11.28
CA MET A 153 -0.58 1.09 -12.51
C MET A 153 -0.93 2.56 -12.23
N ALA A 154 -1.75 2.85 -11.21
CA ALA A 154 -2.09 4.21 -10.77
C ALA A 154 -0.89 5.03 -10.25
N GLY A 155 0.24 4.38 -9.94
CA GLY A 155 1.49 5.04 -9.60
C GLY A 155 2.40 5.30 -10.81
N GLY A 156 2.13 4.66 -11.95
CA GLY A 156 2.87 4.88 -13.19
C GLY A 156 2.19 5.86 -14.15
N ILE A 157 0.86 5.97 -14.09
CA ILE A 157 0.05 6.81 -14.98
C ILE A 157 -1.12 7.44 -14.19
N PRO A 158 -1.60 8.64 -14.58
CA PRO A 158 -2.70 9.29 -13.91
C PRO A 158 -4.04 8.64 -14.26
N LEU A 159 -4.77 8.14 -13.24
CA LEU A 159 -6.08 7.53 -13.42
C LEU A 159 -7.16 8.36 -12.68
N PRO A 160 -8.29 8.70 -13.35
CA PRO A 160 -9.42 9.34 -12.70
C PRO A 160 -9.90 8.56 -11.48
N ARG A 161 -10.41 9.28 -10.47
CA ARG A 161 -10.90 8.74 -9.19
C ARG A 161 -9.85 8.12 -8.26
N TYR A 162 -8.56 8.15 -8.63
CA TYR A 162 -7.46 7.63 -7.83
C TYR A 162 -6.46 8.71 -7.38
N ALA A 163 -6.88 9.95 -7.18
CA ALA A 163 -5.95 11.05 -6.90
C ALA A 163 -5.07 10.78 -5.66
N ALA A 164 -5.66 10.46 -4.51
CA ALA A 164 -4.92 10.17 -3.28
C ALA A 164 -4.08 8.89 -3.37
N TYR A 165 -4.69 7.81 -3.85
CA TYR A 165 -4.03 6.51 -4.02
C TYR A 165 -2.87 6.58 -5.01
N GLY A 166 -3.14 7.07 -6.22
CA GLY A 166 -2.20 7.21 -7.31
C GLY A 166 -1.02 8.09 -6.93
N ALA A 167 -1.25 9.22 -6.26
CA ALA A 167 -0.16 10.07 -5.74
C ALA A 167 0.77 9.29 -4.79
N SER A 168 0.21 8.54 -3.84
CA SER A 168 1.01 7.73 -2.89
C SER A 168 1.81 6.61 -3.57
N LYS A 169 1.22 5.94 -4.58
CA LYS A 169 1.87 4.88 -5.35
C LYS A 169 2.91 5.46 -6.32
N ALA A 170 2.68 6.64 -6.88
CA ALA A 170 3.65 7.36 -7.72
C ALA A 170 4.88 7.77 -6.91
N ALA A 171 4.68 8.26 -5.68
CA ALA A 171 5.79 8.52 -4.75
C ALA A 171 6.61 7.25 -4.47
N LEU A 172 5.95 6.11 -4.24
CA LEU A 172 6.62 4.82 -4.04
C LEU A 172 7.38 4.35 -5.30
N SER A 173 6.80 4.52 -6.50
CA SER A 173 7.45 4.18 -7.76
C SER A 173 8.70 5.01 -8.01
N MET A 174 8.62 6.33 -7.79
CA MET A 174 9.78 7.22 -7.93
C MET A 174 10.86 6.87 -6.90
N PHE A 175 10.48 6.67 -5.64
CA PHE A 175 11.40 6.21 -4.59
C PHE A 175 12.11 4.90 -4.99
N SER A 176 11.37 3.93 -5.53
CA SER A 176 11.95 2.66 -6.01
C SER A 176 12.97 2.87 -7.12
N GLY A 177 12.69 3.81 -8.05
CA GLY A 177 13.60 4.19 -9.13
C GLY A 177 14.91 4.81 -8.63
N VAL A 178 14.84 5.65 -7.59
CA VAL A 178 16.01 6.26 -6.93
C VAL A 178 16.80 5.20 -6.16
N MET A 179 16.14 4.43 -5.30
CA MET A 179 16.79 3.39 -4.50
C MET A 179 17.46 2.33 -5.38
N ARG A 180 16.91 2.01 -6.56
CA ARG A 180 17.55 1.11 -7.53
C ARG A 180 18.93 1.61 -7.97
N GLN A 181 19.09 2.92 -8.16
CA GLN A 181 20.36 3.53 -8.55
C GLN A 181 21.31 3.59 -7.36
N GLU A 182 20.85 4.10 -6.22
CA GLU A 182 21.68 4.28 -5.02
C GLU A 182 22.17 2.96 -4.42
N LEU A 183 21.33 1.92 -4.45
CA LEU A 183 21.64 0.63 -3.85
C LEU A 183 22.42 -0.30 -4.79
N SER A 184 22.53 0.03 -6.08
CA SER A 184 23.26 -0.78 -7.07
C SER A 184 24.72 -1.02 -6.68
N LYS A 185 25.40 -0.01 -6.12
CA LYS A 185 26.78 -0.09 -5.61
C LYS A 185 26.96 -1.06 -4.44
N TRP A 186 25.87 -1.40 -3.76
CA TRP A 186 25.84 -2.37 -2.66
C TRP A 186 25.43 -3.78 -3.11
N GLY A 187 25.20 -3.99 -4.40
CA GLY A 187 24.73 -5.27 -4.95
C GLY A 187 23.27 -5.60 -4.66
N ILE A 188 22.52 -4.70 -4.01
CA ILE A 188 21.10 -4.86 -3.73
C ILE A 188 20.30 -4.49 -4.98
N LYS A 189 19.36 -5.36 -5.38
CA LYS A 189 18.47 -5.09 -6.52
C LYS A 189 17.13 -4.61 -6.02
N VAL A 190 16.63 -3.54 -6.63
CA VAL A 190 15.34 -2.93 -6.31
C VAL A 190 14.41 -3.08 -7.50
N MET A 191 13.19 -3.54 -7.24
CA MET A 191 12.16 -3.77 -8.24
C MET A 191 10.87 -3.08 -7.82
N ALA A 192 10.23 -2.38 -8.77
CA ALA A 192 8.87 -1.89 -8.62
C ALA A 192 7.91 -2.82 -9.38
N ILE A 193 6.82 -3.21 -8.75
CA ILE A 193 5.75 -3.97 -9.41
C ILE A 193 4.53 -3.07 -9.49
N HIS A 194 3.97 -2.91 -10.69
CA HIS A 194 2.80 -2.09 -11.02
C HIS A 194 1.67 -3.00 -11.48
N PRO A 195 0.92 -3.64 -10.56
CA PRO A 195 -0.24 -4.44 -10.96
C PRO A 195 -1.33 -3.56 -11.61
N SER A 196 -2.02 -4.14 -12.59
CA SER A 196 -3.34 -3.67 -13.03
C SER A 196 -4.43 -3.96 -11.99
N GLY A 197 -5.71 -3.90 -12.37
CA GLY A 197 -6.81 -4.34 -11.51
C GLY A 197 -6.79 -5.84 -11.29
N PHE A 198 -6.57 -6.28 -10.04
CA PHE A 198 -6.69 -7.66 -9.60
C PHE A 198 -7.66 -7.74 -8.43
N ARG A 199 -8.45 -8.81 -8.37
CA ARG A 199 -9.46 -8.98 -7.32
C ARG A 199 -8.74 -9.37 -6.04
N THR A 200 -8.76 -8.49 -5.06
CA THR A 200 -8.11 -8.69 -3.76
C THR A 200 -9.06 -8.28 -2.65
N GLY A 201 -8.56 -7.94 -1.45
CA GLY A 201 -9.35 -7.27 -0.42
C GLY A 201 -9.00 -5.78 -0.28
N ILE A 202 -8.20 -5.22 -1.19
CA ILE A 202 -7.69 -3.83 -1.08
C ILE A 202 -8.81 -2.79 -1.24
N GLU A 203 -9.86 -3.17 -1.98
CA GLU A 203 -11.03 -2.35 -2.19
C GLU A 203 -11.79 -2.12 -0.87
N GLY A 204 -11.70 -3.01 0.11
CA GLY A 204 -12.38 -2.91 1.40
C GLY A 204 -13.76 -3.57 1.41
N THR A 205 -14.49 -3.39 2.51
CA THR A 205 -15.84 -3.94 2.70
C THR A 205 -16.91 -2.92 2.35
N ALA A 206 -18.13 -3.39 2.03
CA ALA A 206 -19.28 -2.49 1.80
C ALA A 206 -19.51 -1.52 2.97
N GLU A 207 -19.37 -1.99 4.22
CA GLU A 207 -19.49 -1.15 5.41
C GLU A 207 -18.44 -0.02 5.48
N GLN A 208 -17.23 -0.26 4.97
CA GLN A 208 -16.18 0.76 4.90
C GLN A 208 -16.54 1.81 3.84
N TRP A 209 -17.11 1.39 2.72
CA TRP A 209 -17.56 2.31 1.68
C TRP A 209 -18.72 3.17 2.13
N ASP A 210 -19.73 2.58 2.77
CA ASP A 210 -20.89 3.32 3.28
C ASP A 210 -20.45 4.40 4.28
N ARG A 211 -19.46 4.08 5.12
CA ARG A 211 -18.87 5.04 6.05
C ARG A 211 -18.14 6.17 5.33
N GLN A 212 -17.28 5.83 4.37
CA GLN A 212 -16.50 6.81 3.62
C GLN A 212 -17.39 7.72 2.75
N GLU A 213 -18.44 7.16 2.15
CA GLU A 213 -19.44 7.91 1.40
C GLU A 213 -20.18 8.88 2.32
N LYS A 214 -20.63 8.42 3.49
CA LYS A 214 -21.29 9.28 4.47
C LYS A 214 -20.37 10.41 4.96
N GLU A 215 -19.13 10.08 5.31
CA GLU A 215 -18.12 11.06 5.71
C GLU A 215 -17.85 12.08 4.59
N LEU A 216 -17.79 11.63 3.33
CA LEU A 216 -17.65 12.50 2.18
C LEU A 216 -18.85 13.46 2.06
N MET A 217 -20.06 12.93 2.10
CA MET A 217 -21.29 13.71 1.96
C MET A 217 -21.48 14.72 3.09
N GLU A 218 -21.08 14.40 4.31
CA GLU A 218 -21.18 15.29 5.47
C GLU A 218 -20.15 16.43 5.42
N ASN A 219 -18.93 16.17 4.96
CA ASN A 219 -17.82 17.12 5.00
C ASN A 219 -17.63 17.95 3.73
N LEU A 220 -18.39 17.66 2.65
CA LEU A 220 -18.31 18.43 1.41
C LEU A 220 -18.84 19.86 1.60
N PRO A 221 -18.09 20.90 1.18
CA PRO A 221 -18.57 22.28 1.13
C PRO A 221 -19.87 22.39 0.33
N ALA A 222 -20.75 23.33 0.72
CA ALA A 222 -22.04 23.52 0.08
C ALA A 222 -21.91 23.80 -1.43
N ASP A 223 -20.97 24.65 -1.81
CA ASP A 223 -20.71 25.03 -3.20
C ASP A 223 -20.30 23.81 -4.05
N THR A 224 -19.35 23.01 -3.57
CA THR A 224 -18.91 21.77 -4.25
C THR A 224 -20.06 20.76 -4.34
N ARG A 225 -20.85 20.59 -3.28
CA ARG A 225 -22.02 19.70 -3.28
C ARG A 225 -23.05 20.11 -4.32
N GLN A 226 -23.29 21.41 -4.48
CA GLN A 226 -24.20 21.96 -5.49
C GLN A 226 -23.64 21.76 -6.91
N ALA A 227 -22.35 22.00 -7.12
CA ALA A 227 -21.69 21.87 -8.42
C ALA A 227 -21.72 20.42 -8.95
N TYR A 228 -21.40 19.46 -8.08
CA TYR A 228 -21.39 18.04 -8.41
C TYR A 228 -22.80 17.43 -8.44
N GLY A 229 -23.65 17.79 -7.47
CA GLY A 229 -25.00 17.27 -7.32
C GLY A 229 -25.06 15.87 -6.70
N GLU A 230 -26.13 15.61 -5.95
CA GLU A 230 -26.31 14.36 -5.20
C GLU A 230 -26.30 13.11 -6.09
N GLU A 231 -26.89 13.19 -7.29
CA GLU A 231 -26.93 12.08 -8.22
C GLU A 231 -25.54 11.63 -8.69
N TYR A 232 -24.61 12.58 -8.89
CA TYR A 232 -23.24 12.26 -9.23
C TYR A 232 -22.52 11.60 -8.05
N LEU A 233 -22.70 12.16 -6.85
CA LEU A 233 -22.07 11.67 -5.62
C LEU A 233 -22.55 10.25 -5.28
N LEU A 234 -23.86 9.98 -5.36
CA LEU A 234 -24.43 8.64 -5.23
C LEU A 234 -23.95 7.69 -6.34
N GLY A 235 -23.69 8.23 -7.54
CA GLY A 235 -23.12 7.49 -8.66
C GLY A 235 -21.70 6.95 -8.40
N LEU A 236 -20.93 7.55 -7.49
CA LEU A 236 -19.60 7.05 -7.08
C LEU A 236 -19.70 5.64 -6.45
N ARG A 237 -20.79 5.36 -5.73
CA ARG A 237 -21.06 4.03 -5.18
C ARG A 237 -21.22 2.97 -6.26
N ASN A 238 -21.90 3.31 -7.37
CA ASN A 238 -22.04 2.39 -8.49
C ASN A 238 -20.68 2.03 -9.08
N TYR A 239 -19.75 2.97 -9.18
CA TYR A 239 -18.38 2.67 -9.60
C TYR A 239 -17.68 1.67 -8.67
N LEU A 240 -17.83 1.85 -7.36
CA LEU A 240 -17.28 0.95 -6.34
C LEU A 240 -17.84 -0.47 -6.43
N LEU A 241 -19.15 -0.61 -6.60
CA LEU A 241 -19.80 -1.92 -6.74
C LEU A 241 -19.34 -2.69 -7.99
N HIS A 242 -18.97 -1.98 -9.06
CA HIS A 242 -18.55 -2.60 -10.32
C HIS A 242 -17.02 -2.81 -10.41
N LEU A 243 -16.24 -2.20 -9.52
CA LEU A 243 -14.77 -2.32 -9.49
C LEU A 243 -14.27 -3.79 -9.53
N PRO A 244 -14.82 -4.73 -8.73
CA PRO A 244 -14.41 -6.13 -8.76
C PRO A 244 -14.69 -6.86 -10.07
N SER A 245 -15.62 -6.36 -10.89
CA SER A 245 -15.95 -6.93 -12.20
C SER A 245 -14.91 -6.60 -13.27
N HIS A 246 -14.18 -5.48 -13.11
CA HIS A 246 -13.08 -5.06 -13.97
C HIS A 246 -11.72 -5.63 -13.54
N CYS A 247 -11.67 -6.30 -12.39
CA CYS A 247 -10.46 -6.87 -11.81
C CYS A 247 -10.25 -8.33 -12.26
N ALA A 248 -9.02 -8.67 -12.63
CA ALA A 248 -8.65 -10.04 -12.95
C ALA A 248 -8.71 -10.92 -11.68
N PRO A 249 -9.37 -12.09 -11.71
CA PRO A 249 -9.45 -12.98 -10.55
C PRO A 249 -8.15 -13.79 -10.33
N ASP A 250 -7.38 -14.03 -11.39
CA ASP A 250 -6.15 -14.79 -11.33
C ASP A 250 -4.97 -13.92 -10.87
N LEU A 251 -4.42 -14.23 -9.69
CA LEU A 251 -3.26 -13.54 -9.11
C LEU A 251 -1.92 -14.12 -9.57
N SER A 252 -1.91 -15.22 -10.31
CA SER A 252 -0.68 -15.89 -10.78
C SER A 252 0.30 -14.94 -11.50
N PRO A 253 -0.13 -13.98 -12.34
CA PRO A 253 0.79 -13.02 -12.96
C PRO A 253 1.51 -12.11 -11.96
N VAL A 254 0.84 -11.71 -10.88
CA VAL A 254 1.42 -10.88 -9.81
C VAL A 254 2.41 -11.71 -9.02
N LEU A 255 2.01 -12.91 -8.60
CA LEU A 255 2.88 -13.83 -7.85
C LEU A 255 4.12 -14.23 -8.66
N GLY A 256 3.96 -14.52 -9.95
CA GLY A 256 5.07 -14.80 -10.85
C GLY A 256 6.03 -13.62 -10.99
N SER A 257 5.53 -12.38 -11.02
CA SER A 257 6.36 -11.18 -11.05
C SER A 257 7.14 -10.98 -9.75
N VAL A 258 6.50 -11.19 -8.60
CA VAL A 258 7.16 -11.14 -7.28
C VAL A 258 8.25 -12.22 -7.19
N LEU A 259 7.92 -13.45 -7.58
CA LEU A 259 8.86 -14.57 -7.58
C LEU A 259 10.05 -14.30 -8.49
N HIS A 260 9.81 -13.82 -9.72
CA HIS A 260 10.87 -13.46 -10.65
C HIS A 260 11.73 -12.31 -10.10
N ALA A 261 11.12 -11.29 -9.47
CA ALA A 261 11.87 -10.20 -8.84
C ALA A 261 12.80 -10.70 -7.72
N LEU A 262 12.36 -11.68 -6.93
CA LEU A 262 13.13 -12.24 -5.82
C LEU A 262 14.21 -13.23 -6.29
N LEU A 263 13.92 -14.08 -7.28
CA LEU A 263 14.76 -15.23 -7.62
C LEU A 263 15.64 -15.03 -8.86
N ALA A 264 15.24 -14.18 -9.80
CA ALA A 264 15.97 -14.05 -11.05
C ALA A 264 17.40 -13.54 -10.82
N ARG A 265 18.34 -14.11 -11.58
CA ARG A 265 19.71 -13.61 -11.60
C ARG A 265 19.78 -12.18 -12.12
N ARG A 266 18.91 -11.81 -13.05
CA ARG A 266 18.78 -10.45 -13.61
C ARG A 266 17.30 -10.04 -13.64
N PRO A 267 16.74 -9.57 -12.51
CA PRO A 267 15.37 -9.10 -12.47
C PRO A 267 15.22 -7.79 -13.26
N GLN A 268 14.03 -7.57 -13.81
CA GLN A 268 13.64 -6.28 -14.40
C GLN A 268 13.46 -5.24 -13.28
N GLY A 269 13.75 -3.96 -13.57
CA GLY A 269 13.55 -2.87 -12.61
C GLY A 269 12.08 -2.53 -12.38
N LEU A 270 11.23 -2.82 -13.37
CA LEU A 270 9.79 -2.58 -13.37
C LEU A 270 9.07 -3.82 -13.91
N TYR A 271 8.03 -4.26 -13.21
CA TYR A 271 7.10 -5.29 -13.69
C TYR A 271 5.70 -4.69 -13.77
N THR A 272 4.95 -5.02 -14.80
CA THR A 272 3.55 -4.58 -14.93
C THR A 272 2.63 -5.79 -15.18
N PRO A 273 2.37 -6.61 -14.14
CA PRO A 273 1.51 -7.79 -14.30
C PRO A 273 0.07 -7.36 -14.59
N GLY A 274 -0.54 -8.04 -15.57
CA GLY A 274 -1.89 -7.74 -16.05
C GLY A 274 -1.99 -7.80 -17.57
N LYS A 275 -3.07 -8.37 -18.10
CA LYS A 275 -3.29 -8.42 -19.56
C LYS A 275 -3.43 -6.99 -20.09
N GLY A 276 -2.56 -6.61 -21.02
CA GLY A 276 -2.57 -5.28 -21.63
C GLY A 276 -2.06 -4.14 -20.73
N ALA A 277 -1.53 -4.44 -19.54
CA ALA A 277 -1.16 -3.39 -18.57
C ALA A 277 0.00 -2.49 -19.04
N TYR A 278 0.85 -2.97 -19.97
CA TYR A 278 1.88 -2.15 -20.59
C TYR A 278 1.34 -1.12 -21.59
N ALA A 279 0.20 -1.38 -22.24
CA ALA A 279 -0.33 -0.49 -23.26
C ALA A 279 -0.63 0.94 -22.75
N PRO A 280 -1.38 1.15 -21.65
CA PRO A 280 -1.67 2.50 -21.16
C PRO A 280 -0.40 3.20 -20.62
N LEU A 281 0.57 2.45 -20.10
CA LEU A 281 1.88 2.99 -19.73
C LEU A 281 2.66 3.48 -20.96
N CYS A 282 2.72 2.68 -22.02
CA CYS A 282 3.36 3.07 -23.28
C CYS A 282 2.66 4.27 -23.92
N ILE A 283 1.33 4.34 -23.87
CA ILE A 283 0.58 5.50 -24.39
C ILE A 283 0.98 6.75 -23.62
N PHE A 284 1.00 6.69 -22.29
CA PHE A 284 1.40 7.83 -21.45
C PHE A 284 2.85 8.28 -21.69
N CYS A 285 3.77 7.34 -21.88
CA CYS A 285 5.19 7.64 -22.08
C CYS A 285 5.52 8.14 -23.50
N CYS A 286 4.80 7.67 -24.52
CA CYS A 286 5.20 7.87 -25.91
C CYS A 286 4.32 8.86 -26.68
N PHE A 287 3.10 9.16 -26.20
CA PHE A 287 2.16 10.03 -26.89
C PHE A 287 1.98 11.35 -26.13
N PRO A 288 1.55 12.43 -26.83
CA PRO A 288 1.19 13.68 -26.18
C PRO A 288 0.10 13.51 -25.11
N LEU A 289 0.13 14.34 -24.07
CA LEU A 289 -0.82 14.27 -22.95
C LEU A 289 -2.29 14.34 -23.38
N TRP A 290 -2.63 15.22 -24.33
CA TRP A 290 -4.01 15.33 -24.83
C TRP A 290 -4.54 14.00 -25.41
N PHE A 291 -3.67 13.21 -26.04
CA PHE A 291 -4.03 11.92 -26.63
C PHE A 291 -4.28 10.89 -25.53
N TYR A 292 -3.42 10.87 -24.50
CA TYR A 292 -3.60 10.04 -23.33
C TYR A 292 -4.90 10.38 -22.60
N ASP A 293 -5.17 11.67 -22.35
CA ASP A 293 -6.37 12.14 -21.67
C ASP A 293 -7.63 11.76 -22.46
N PHE A 294 -7.59 11.91 -23.78
CA PHE A 294 -8.66 11.43 -24.66
C PHE A 294 -8.86 9.91 -24.56
N PHE A 295 -7.78 9.13 -24.64
CA PHE A 295 -7.84 7.67 -24.53
C PHE A 295 -8.44 7.22 -23.18
N ILE A 296 -7.95 7.78 -22.08
CA ILE A 296 -8.42 7.46 -20.73
C ILE A 296 -9.87 7.86 -20.53
N SER A 297 -10.29 9.03 -21.02
CA SER A 297 -11.70 9.42 -20.93
C SER A 297 -12.59 8.41 -21.66
N LYS A 298 -12.21 7.90 -22.83
CA LYS A 298 -13.01 6.90 -23.55
C LYS A 298 -13.04 5.53 -22.87
N VAL A 299 -11.95 5.13 -22.23
CA VAL A 299 -11.84 3.81 -21.59
C VAL A 299 -12.48 3.78 -20.19
N LEU A 300 -12.38 4.88 -19.42
CA LEU A 300 -12.82 4.94 -18.02
C LEU A 300 -14.06 5.82 -17.77
N SER A 301 -14.57 6.58 -18.76
CA SER A 301 -15.84 7.30 -18.58
C SER A 301 -17.02 6.33 -18.54
N ALA A 302 -17.48 6.07 -17.32
CA ALA A 302 -18.79 5.51 -17.06
C ALA A 302 -19.71 6.60 -16.48
N GLY A 303 -20.71 6.97 -17.30
CA GLY A 303 -22.09 7.21 -16.87
C GLY A 303 -22.51 8.62 -16.51
N SER A 304 -21.89 9.23 -15.50
CA SER A 304 -22.42 10.47 -14.89
C SER A 304 -21.46 11.64 -15.03
N VAL A 305 -22.02 12.81 -15.28
CA VAL A 305 -21.32 14.11 -15.26
C VAL A 305 -21.83 14.94 -14.07
N PRO A 306 -20.99 15.83 -13.49
CA PRO A 306 -21.42 16.80 -12.50
C PRO A 306 -22.67 17.60 -12.92
N ARG A 307 -23.53 17.93 -11.96
CA ARG A 307 -24.80 18.65 -12.18
C ARG A 307 -24.61 19.95 -12.97
N GLN A 308 -23.62 20.76 -12.61
CA GLN A 308 -23.39 22.05 -13.25
C GLN A 308 -23.05 21.90 -14.74
N LEU A 309 -22.35 20.83 -15.13
CA LEU A 309 -22.03 20.53 -16.52
C LEU A 309 -23.23 20.02 -17.32
N ARG A 310 -24.22 19.39 -16.65
CA ARG A 310 -25.50 19.02 -17.30
C ARG A 310 -26.34 20.25 -17.61
N ALA A 311 -26.44 21.17 -16.67
CA ALA A 311 -27.23 22.39 -16.82
C ALA A 311 -26.75 23.25 -18.00
N SER A 312 -25.43 23.38 -18.18
CA SER A 312 -24.84 24.09 -19.33
C SER A 312 -25.02 23.38 -20.67
N GLY A 313 -25.23 22.06 -20.68
CA GLY A 313 -25.40 21.26 -21.90
C GLY A 313 -26.82 21.28 -22.47
N ASP A 314 -27.83 21.58 -21.65
CA ASP A 314 -29.22 21.74 -22.08
C ASP A 314 -29.51 23.16 -22.63
N GLU A 315 -28.83 24.19 -22.12
CA GLU A 315 -28.97 25.55 -22.66
C GLU A 315 -28.37 25.70 -24.07
N GLY A 316 -27.33 24.94 -24.40
CA GLY A 316 -26.70 24.95 -25.73
C GLY A 316 -27.41 24.16 -26.82
N LYS A 317 -28.53 23.49 -26.52
CA LYS A 317 -29.35 22.73 -27.48
C LYS A 317 -30.66 23.41 -27.87
N ASN A 318 -30.96 24.56 -27.26
CA ASN A 318 -32.18 25.35 -27.49
C ASN A 318 -31.90 26.71 -28.17
N LEU A 319 -30.76 26.85 -28.85
CA LEU A 319 -30.40 27.98 -29.72
C LEU A 319 -30.06 27.46 -31.12
#